data_AF-A0A913ZCG9-F1
#
_entry.id   AF-A0A913ZCG9-F1
#
_cell.length_a   1.000
_cell.length_b   1.000
_cell.length_c   1.000
_cell.angle_alpha   90.00
_cell.angle_beta   90.00
_cell.angle_gamma   90.00
#
_symmetry.space_group_name_H-M   'P 1'
#
loop_
_entity.id
_entity.type
_entity.pdbx_description
1 polymer ?
#
loop_
_entity_poly.entity_id
_entity_poly.type
_entity_poly.pdbx_seq_one_letter_code
_entity_poly.pdbx_strand_id
1 'polypeptide(L)'
;MPKHKTKPETSKTESLKKKSKMTSKQSETTSQSGGATVGEIEEKYTFFYTTKSPFSQHHPSNFTVDGVNYVHAEQYMMHQKAVLFGDGPTADQILLETDPKAIKKLGRQVKDFDEQIWKENRSKIVKKGSYAKFSQNPDLKEQLLSTEGSILVEASPRDTIWGIGMGANNPKAKTKKTWRGSNLLGYILTEVRDQLIQESSTKEETK
;
A
#
# COMPACT_ATOMS: atom_id res chain seq x y z
N MET A 1 -36.46 46.77 6.89
CA MET A 1 -36.18 47.66 8.04
C MET A 1 -35.48 46.86 9.13
N PRO A 2 -34.43 47.41 9.76
CA PRO A 2 -33.37 46.66 10.46
C PRO A 2 -33.59 46.62 11.97
N LYS A 3 -33.04 45.63 12.68
CA LYS A 3 -32.58 45.79 14.08
C LYS A 3 -31.30 44.99 14.35
N HIS A 4 -30.21 45.74 14.36
CA HIS A 4 -28.93 45.45 15.04
C HIS A 4 -29.13 45.10 16.51
N LYS A 5 -28.31 44.18 17.05
CA LYS A 5 -27.74 44.22 18.41
C LYS A 5 -26.38 43.48 18.39
N THR A 6 -25.25 44.17 18.18
CA THR A 6 -24.27 44.66 19.18
C THR A 6 -23.75 43.62 20.19
N LYS A 7 -22.45 43.30 20.05
CA LYS A 7 -21.54 42.73 21.07
C LYS A 7 -21.34 43.73 22.23
N PRO A 8 -20.76 43.26 23.35
CA PRO A 8 -19.78 44.04 24.09
C PRO A 8 -18.40 43.37 24.09
N GLU A 9 -17.39 44.21 23.86
CA GLU A 9 -15.98 44.02 24.24
C GLU A 9 -15.81 44.15 25.76
N THR A 10 -14.85 43.43 26.32
CA THR A 10 -14.03 43.93 27.45
C THR A 10 -12.58 43.50 27.25
N SER A 11 -11.70 44.49 27.33
CA SER A 11 -10.25 44.44 27.20
C SER A 11 -9.54 44.39 28.57
N LYS A 12 -8.20 44.35 28.51
CA LYS A 12 -7.18 44.61 29.56
C LYS A 12 -6.58 43.33 30.22
N THR A 13 -5.28 43.17 30.45
CA THR A 13 -4.06 43.99 30.29
C THR A 13 -2.82 43.13 30.56
N GLU A 14 -1.67 43.61 30.05
CA GLU A 14 -0.26 43.25 30.28
C GLU A 14 0.18 42.76 31.68
N SER A 15 1.26 41.97 31.77
CA SER A 15 2.58 42.48 32.20
C SER A 15 3.69 41.41 32.24
N LEU A 16 4.86 41.77 31.71
CA LEU A 16 6.15 41.09 31.79
C LEU A 16 6.83 41.37 33.14
N LYS A 17 7.59 40.39 33.67
CA LYS A 17 8.73 40.69 34.56
C LYS A 17 9.84 39.63 34.47
N LYS A 18 11.00 40.08 33.96
CA LYS A 18 12.34 39.47 34.08
C LYS A 18 12.94 39.74 35.46
N LYS A 19 13.79 38.82 35.95
CA LYS A 19 15.01 38.99 36.80
C LYS A 19 15.79 37.65 36.72
N SER A 20 17.00 37.56 36.14
CA SER A 20 18.37 37.76 36.70
C SER A 20 18.62 36.99 38.02
N LYS A 21 19.72 36.25 38.31
CA LYS A 21 21.11 36.16 37.79
C LYS A 21 21.82 34.96 38.51
N MET A 22 23.03 34.60 38.04
CA MET A 22 24.19 33.97 38.75
C MET A 22 24.39 32.43 38.82
N THR A 23 25.22 31.95 37.87
CA THR A 23 26.49 31.16 37.99
C THR A 23 26.78 30.27 39.21
N SER A 24 27.17 29.00 38.93
CA SER A 24 28.46 28.43 39.37
C SER A 24 28.87 27.22 38.51
N LYS A 25 30.19 27.06 38.31
CA LYS A 25 30.89 26.01 37.54
C LYS A 25 31.04 24.72 38.36
N GLN A 26 31.06 23.58 37.66
CA GLN A 26 31.90 22.37 37.82
C GLN A 26 31.15 21.20 37.17
N SER A 27 31.71 20.19 36.52
CA SER A 27 33.03 19.82 36.00
C SER A 27 32.76 18.57 35.16
N GLU A 28 33.42 18.43 34.02
CA GLU A 28 33.27 17.31 33.10
C GLU A 28 33.74 15.99 33.71
N THR A 29 32.92 14.95 33.56
CA THR A 29 33.35 13.56 33.33
C THR A 29 32.25 12.87 32.54
N THR A 30 32.30 12.99 31.22
CA THR A 30 31.47 12.19 30.30
C THR A 30 32.16 10.85 30.11
N SER A 31 31.69 9.83 30.84
CA SER A 31 32.00 8.44 30.53
C SER A 31 31.27 8.06 29.24
N GLN A 32 32.00 8.00 28.13
CA GLN A 32 31.55 7.35 26.90
C GLN A 32 31.41 5.85 27.16
N SER A 33 30.19 5.37 27.41
CA SER A 33 29.84 3.99 27.11
C SER A 33 29.44 3.93 25.64
N GLY A 34 30.34 3.40 24.80
CA GLY A 34 30.07 3.11 23.40
C GLY A 34 28.96 2.07 23.28
N GLY A 35 27.72 2.54 23.16
CA GLY A 35 26.63 1.74 22.64
C GLY A 35 26.85 1.61 21.13
N ALA A 36 27.09 0.38 20.67
CA ALA A 36 27.05 0.07 19.25
C ALA A 36 25.68 0.51 18.73
N THR A 37 25.66 1.57 17.91
CA THR A 37 24.48 1.96 17.17
C THR A 37 24.13 0.80 16.26
N VAL A 38 23.04 0.11 16.56
CA VAL A 38 22.36 -0.73 15.57
C VAL A 38 22.11 0.20 14.39
N GLY A 39 22.85 0.02 13.29
CA GLY A 39 22.68 0.82 12.10
C GLY A 39 21.20 0.75 11.72
N GLU A 40 20.52 1.90 11.71
CA GLU A 40 19.16 1.98 11.19
C GLU A 40 19.21 1.45 9.76
N ILE A 41 18.63 0.26 9.54
CA ILE A 41 18.46 -0.24 8.18
C ILE A 41 17.45 0.72 7.54
N GLU A 42 17.96 1.58 6.66
CA GLU A 42 17.13 2.52 5.92
C GLU A 42 16.17 1.71 5.03
N GLU A 43 14.86 1.83 5.29
CA GLU A 43 13.84 1.21 4.45
C GLU A 43 13.91 1.81 3.03
N LYS A 44 14.30 1.01 2.04
CA LYS A 44 14.26 1.41 0.63
C LYS A 44 12.89 1.18 0.03
N TYR A 45 12.42 2.09 -0.82
CA TYR A 45 11.12 1.99 -1.48
C TYR A 45 11.25 1.96 -3.00
N THR A 46 10.54 1.03 -3.63
CA THR A 46 10.29 1.02 -5.08
C THR A 46 8.87 1.50 -5.34
N PHE A 47 8.74 2.77 -5.72
CA PHE A 47 7.43 3.37 -6.01
C PHE A 47 6.90 2.93 -7.37
N PHE A 48 5.60 2.67 -7.43
CA PHE A 48 4.91 2.42 -8.68
C PHE A 48 3.51 3.01 -8.67
N TYR A 49 3.04 3.42 -9.85
CA TYR A 49 1.68 3.88 -10.08
C TYR A 49 1.40 3.83 -11.58
N THR A 50 0.10 3.77 -11.95
CA THR A 50 -0.42 3.61 -13.33
C THR A 50 -0.33 2.19 -13.91
N THR A 51 -1.11 1.96 -14.95
CA THR A 51 -1.20 0.68 -15.67
C THR A 51 0.09 0.29 -16.39
N LYS A 52 0.97 1.25 -16.66
CA LYS A 52 2.28 0.99 -17.30
C LYS A 52 3.23 0.20 -16.41
N SER A 53 3.05 0.28 -15.09
CA SER A 53 3.88 -0.48 -14.17
C SER A 53 3.49 -1.95 -14.19
N PRO A 54 4.44 -2.89 -14.25
CA PRO A 54 4.16 -4.32 -14.15
C PRO A 54 3.54 -4.70 -12.80
N PHE A 55 3.73 -3.87 -11.77
CA PHE A 55 3.21 -4.06 -10.41
C PHE A 55 1.74 -3.65 -10.27
N SER A 56 1.18 -2.94 -11.26
CA SER A 56 -0.24 -2.58 -11.24
C SER A 56 -1.15 -3.80 -11.42
N GLN A 57 -2.24 -3.84 -10.67
CA GLN A 57 -3.29 -4.86 -10.85
C GLN A 57 -3.99 -4.75 -12.21
N HIS A 58 -3.93 -3.58 -12.84
CA HIS A 58 -4.50 -3.30 -14.15
C HIS A 58 -3.51 -3.52 -15.31
N HIS A 59 -2.28 -3.93 -15.02
CA HIS A 59 -1.30 -4.23 -16.05
C HIS A 59 -1.74 -5.49 -16.82
N PRO A 60 -1.86 -5.46 -18.16
CA PRO A 60 -2.18 -6.63 -18.96
C PRO A 60 -1.22 -7.78 -18.64
N SER A 61 -1.78 -8.90 -18.19
CA SER A 61 -1.01 -10.08 -17.80
C SER A 61 -1.95 -11.26 -17.77
N ASN A 62 -1.79 -12.16 -18.75
CA ASN A 62 -2.59 -13.38 -18.79
C ASN A 62 -2.06 -14.37 -17.75
N PHE A 63 -2.94 -14.92 -16.94
CA PHE A 63 -2.61 -16.01 -16.01
C PHE A 63 -3.86 -16.82 -15.66
N THR A 64 -3.63 -18.03 -15.17
CA THR A 64 -4.68 -18.99 -14.82
C THR A 64 -4.65 -19.27 -13.32
N VAL A 65 -5.82 -19.28 -12.68
CA VAL A 65 -5.99 -19.72 -11.29
C VAL A 65 -7.18 -20.66 -11.21
N ASP A 66 -6.98 -21.85 -10.64
CA ASP A 66 -8.00 -22.88 -10.48
C ASP A 66 -8.77 -23.19 -11.79
N GLY A 67 -8.06 -23.18 -12.93
CA GLY A 67 -8.62 -23.43 -14.26
C GLY A 67 -9.31 -22.22 -14.93
N VAL A 68 -9.39 -21.08 -14.26
CA VAL A 68 -9.98 -19.85 -14.81
C VAL A 68 -8.88 -18.91 -15.31
N ASN A 69 -9.05 -18.38 -16.52
CA ASN A 69 -8.10 -17.45 -17.14
C ASN A 69 -8.49 -16.00 -16.85
N TYR A 70 -7.49 -15.17 -16.57
CA TYR A 70 -7.66 -13.74 -16.31
C TYR A 70 -6.74 -12.91 -17.18
N VAL A 71 -7.23 -11.78 -17.69
CA VAL A 71 -6.45 -10.88 -18.56
C VAL A 71 -5.56 -9.90 -17.79
N HIS A 72 -5.88 -9.68 -16.51
CA HIS A 72 -5.08 -8.91 -15.55
C HIS A 72 -5.58 -9.16 -14.12
N ALA A 73 -4.79 -8.78 -13.13
CA ALA A 73 -5.06 -9.13 -11.73
C ALA A 73 -6.28 -8.40 -11.11
N GLU A 74 -6.70 -7.24 -11.64
CA GLU A 74 -7.95 -6.59 -11.23
C GLU A 74 -9.19 -7.46 -11.59
N GLN A 75 -9.19 -8.12 -12.75
CA GLN A 75 -10.28 -9.00 -13.17
C GLN A 75 -10.41 -10.17 -12.20
N TYR A 76 -9.27 -10.80 -11.88
CA TYR A 76 -9.18 -11.82 -10.85
C TYR A 76 -9.71 -11.32 -9.50
N MET A 77 -9.27 -10.16 -9.03
CA MET A 77 -9.68 -9.62 -7.74
C MET A 77 -11.19 -9.39 -7.67
N MET A 78 -11.79 -8.80 -8.71
CA MET A 78 -13.24 -8.56 -8.74
C MET A 78 -14.04 -9.85 -8.92
N HIS A 79 -13.55 -10.80 -9.74
CA HIS A 79 -14.17 -12.11 -9.90
C HIS A 79 -14.20 -12.87 -8.58
N GLN A 80 -13.05 -12.98 -7.90
CA GLN A 80 -12.97 -13.65 -6.60
C GLN A 80 -13.75 -12.93 -5.51
N LYS A 81 -13.90 -11.61 -5.60
CA LYS A 81 -14.80 -10.86 -4.72
C LYS A 81 -16.26 -11.30 -4.94
N ALA A 82 -16.73 -11.40 -6.19
CA ALA A 82 -18.07 -11.88 -6.48
C ALA A 82 -18.28 -13.33 -6.00
N VAL A 83 -17.31 -14.21 -6.23
CA VAL A 83 -17.31 -15.60 -5.72
C VAL A 83 -17.40 -15.66 -4.19
N LEU A 84 -16.63 -14.82 -3.49
CA LEU A 84 -16.63 -14.77 -2.02
C LEU A 84 -18.03 -14.48 -1.44
N PHE A 85 -18.82 -13.65 -2.11
CA PHE A 85 -20.18 -13.29 -1.69
C PHE A 85 -21.27 -14.10 -2.40
N GLY A 86 -20.92 -15.16 -3.14
CA GLY A 86 -21.88 -16.02 -3.82
C GLY A 86 -22.62 -15.37 -4.99
N ASP A 87 -22.13 -14.23 -5.51
CA ASP A 87 -22.76 -13.51 -6.62
C ASP A 87 -22.27 -14.03 -7.98
N GLY A 88 -22.68 -15.27 -8.30
CA GLY A 88 -22.36 -15.96 -9.55
C GLY A 88 -22.65 -15.13 -10.82
N PRO A 89 -23.85 -14.52 -10.97
CA PRO A 89 -24.14 -13.70 -12.14
C PRO A 89 -23.19 -12.52 -12.35
N THR A 90 -22.72 -11.88 -11.27
CA THR A 90 -21.70 -10.81 -11.37
C THR A 90 -20.32 -11.38 -11.66
N ALA A 91 -19.98 -12.53 -11.08
CA ALA A 91 -18.73 -13.24 -11.36
C ALA A 91 -18.60 -13.57 -12.86
N ASP A 92 -19.64 -14.15 -13.46
CA ASP A 92 -19.67 -14.48 -14.89
C ASP A 92 -19.52 -13.23 -15.78
N GLN A 93 -20.20 -12.14 -15.44
CA GLN A 93 -20.05 -10.86 -16.16
C GLN A 93 -18.63 -10.31 -16.08
N ILE A 94 -17.95 -10.44 -14.93
CA ILE A 94 -16.57 -9.98 -14.78
C ILE A 94 -15.61 -10.79 -15.66
N LEU A 95 -15.82 -12.10 -15.80
CA LEU A 95 -14.98 -12.95 -16.66
C LEU A 95 -15.13 -12.64 -18.15
N LEU A 96 -16.31 -12.20 -18.57
CA LEU A 96 -16.60 -11.83 -19.95
C LEU A 96 -16.13 -10.41 -20.32
N GLU A 97 -15.80 -9.58 -19.32
CA GLU A 97 -15.40 -8.20 -19.53
C GLU A 97 -13.88 -8.05 -19.63
N THR A 98 -13.43 -7.10 -20.44
CA THR A 98 -12.01 -6.76 -20.64
C THR A 98 -11.70 -5.29 -20.34
N ASP A 99 -12.70 -4.40 -20.29
CA ASP A 99 -12.50 -3.00 -19.89
C ASP A 99 -12.28 -2.90 -18.36
N PRO A 100 -11.10 -2.40 -17.92
CA PRO A 100 -10.81 -2.16 -16.51
C PRO A 100 -11.88 -1.36 -15.75
N LYS A 101 -12.49 -0.35 -16.40
CA LYS A 101 -13.49 0.50 -15.74
C LYS A 101 -14.80 -0.25 -15.52
N ALA A 102 -15.23 -1.03 -16.50
CA ALA A 102 -16.40 -1.89 -16.41
C ALA A 102 -16.22 -3.00 -15.37
N ILE A 103 -15.08 -3.71 -15.36
CA ILE A 103 -14.74 -4.72 -14.33
C ILE A 103 -14.83 -4.13 -12.93
N LYS A 104 -14.20 -2.98 -12.72
CA LYS A 104 -14.23 -2.31 -11.41
C LYS A 104 -15.62 -1.82 -11.03
N LYS A 105 -16.47 -1.49 -12.01
CA LYS A 105 -17.87 -1.13 -11.78
C LYS A 105 -18.68 -2.34 -11.33
N LEU A 106 -18.53 -3.48 -12.01
CA LEU A 106 -19.17 -4.75 -11.63
C LEU A 106 -18.75 -5.18 -10.22
N GLY A 107 -17.45 -5.09 -9.90
CA GLY A 107 -16.95 -5.40 -8.56
C GLY A 107 -17.48 -4.50 -7.43
N ARG A 108 -17.99 -3.29 -7.75
CA ARG A 108 -18.72 -2.44 -6.80
C ARG A 108 -20.20 -2.81 -6.66
N GLN A 109 -20.73 -3.61 -7.58
CA GLN A 109 -22.13 -4.04 -7.64
C GLN A 109 -22.34 -5.47 -7.12
N VAL A 110 -21.27 -6.14 -6.66
CA VAL A 110 -21.33 -7.45 -6.01
C VAL A 110 -22.39 -7.42 -4.91
N LYS A 111 -23.35 -8.33 -5.01
CA LYS A 111 -24.45 -8.49 -4.05
C LYS A 111 -23.94 -9.00 -2.72
N ASP A 112 -24.71 -8.70 -1.67
CA ASP A 112 -24.45 -9.17 -0.30
C ASP A 112 -23.03 -8.85 0.22
N PHE A 113 -22.44 -7.79 -0.33
CA PHE A 113 -21.11 -7.35 0.04
C PHE A 113 -21.05 -6.92 1.51
N ASP A 114 -20.17 -7.58 2.25
CA ASP A 114 -19.80 -7.22 3.61
C ASP A 114 -18.33 -6.76 3.65
N GLU A 115 -18.10 -5.53 4.12
CA GLU A 115 -16.76 -4.94 4.15
C GLU A 115 -15.82 -5.68 5.13
N GLN A 116 -16.34 -6.23 6.23
CA GLN A 116 -15.54 -6.94 7.21
C GLN A 116 -15.07 -8.28 6.67
N ILE A 117 -15.98 -9.07 6.09
CA ILE A 117 -15.65 -10.32 5.38
C ILE A 117 -14.64 -10.02 4.27
N TRP A 118 -14.83 -8.93 3.51
CA TRP A 118 -13.87 -8.55 2.48
C TRP A 118 -12.50 -8.22 3.05
N LYS A 119 -12.41 -7.43 4.12
CA LYS A 119 -11.12 -7.08 4.77
C LYS A 119 -10.35 -8.31 5.23
N GLU A 120 -11.05 -9.32 5.75
CA GLU A 120 -10.45 -10.57 6.24
C GLU A 120 -9.89 -11.45 5.11
N ASN A 121 -10.46 -11.34 3.90
CA ASN A 121 -10.14 -12.23 2.78
C ASN A 121 -9.32 -11.57 1.66
N ARG A 122 -9.45 -10.25 1.46
CA ARG A 122 -8.89 -9.54 0.29
C ARG A 122 -7.39 -9.71 0.13
N SER A 123 -6.64 -9.75 1.22
CA SER A 123 -5.17 -9.89 1.16
C SER A 123 -4.78 -11.28 0.64
N LYS A 124 -5.45 -12.33 1.13
CA LYS A 124 -5.21 -13.72 0.67
C LYS A 124 -5.58 -13.88 -0.81
N ILE A 125 -6.71 -13.31 -1.22
CA ILE A 125 -7.17 -13.30 -2.60
C ILE A 125 -6.12 -12.61 -3.48
N VAL A 126 -5.82 -11.34 -3.20
CA VAL A 126 -4.89 -10.56 -4.03
C VAL A 126 -3.47 -11.15 -4.04
N LYS A 127 -3.02 -11.76 -2.94
CA LYS A 127 -1.76 -12.51 -2.90
C LYS A 127 -1.79 -13.70 -3.86
N LYS A 128 -2.84 -14.53 -3.85
CA LYS A 128 -2.99 -15.69 -4.75
C LYS A 128 -2.96 -15.25 -6.23
N GLY A 129 -3.72 -14.21 -6.57
CA GLY A 129 -3.75 -13.67 -7.94
C GLY A 129 -2.41 -13.05 -8.36
N SER A 130 -1.78 -12.29 -7.47
CA SER A 130 -0.47 -11.69 -7.74
C SER A 130 0.62 -12.75 -7.90
N TYR A 131 0.62 -13.77 -7.04
CA TYR A 131 1.52 -14.91 -7.18
C TYR A 131 1.32 -15.63 -8.52
N ALA A 132 0.09 -15.92 -8.93
CA ALA A 132 -0.20 -16.55 -10.22
C ALA A 132 0.29 -15.69 -11.39
N LYS A 133 -0.01 -14.38 -11.36
CA LYS A 133 0.47 -13.41 -12.35
C LYS A 133 1.98 -13.47 -12.50
N PHE A 134 2.74 -13.31 -11.41
CA PHE A 134 4.20 -13.23 -11.48
C PHE A 134 4.87 -14.59 -11.68
N SER A 135 4.32 -15.68 -11.16
CA SER A 135 4.90 -17.02 -11.39
C SER A 135 4.72 -17.53 -12.82
N GLN A 136 3.66 -17.10 -13.51
CA GLN A 136 3.33 -17.56 -14.86
C GLN A 136 3.82 -16.64 -15.99
N ASN A 137 4.30 -15.43 -15.66
CA ASN A 137 4.80 -14.45 -16.64
C ASN A 137 6.28 -14.16 -16.36
N PRO A 138 7.24 -14.83 -17.05
CA PRO A 138 8.67 -14.75 -16.75
C PRO A 138 9.23 -13.32 -16.74
N ASP A 139 8.89 -12.50 -17.73
CA ASP A 139 9.38 -11.11 -17.81
C ASP A 139 8.89 -10.27 -16.62
N LEU A 140 7.62 -10.44 -16.23
CA LEU A 140 7.06 -9.75 -15.06
C LEU A 140 7.69 -10.28 -13.77
N LYS A 141 7.98 -11.58 -13.70
CA LYS A 141 8.67 -12.21 -12.58
C LYS A 141 10.03 -11.55 -12.38
N GLU A 142 10.83 -11.46 -13.44
CA GLU A 142 12.16 -10.83 -13.40
C GLU A 142 12.07 -9.38 -12.91
N GLN A 143 11.11 -8.61 -13.44
CA GLN A 143 10.88 -7.24 -12.97
C GLN A 143 10.52 -7.17 -11.48
N LEU A 144 9.71 -8.10 -10.96
CA LEU A 144 9.40 -8.17 -9.54
C LEU A 144 10.63 -8.52 -8.70
N LEU A 145 11.40 -9.53 -9.11
CA LEU A 145 12.61 -9.97 -8.41
C LEU A 145 13.67 -8.86 -8.37
N SER A 146 13.79 -8.04 -9.43
CA SER A 146 14.72 -6.91 -9.49
C SER A 146 14.50 -5.84 -8.41
N THR A 147 13.37 -5.89 -7.69
CA THR A 147 13.06 -4.97 -6.58
C THR A 147 13.53 -5.47 -5.22
N GLU A 148 14.23 -6.61 -5.16
CA GLU A 148 14.78 -7.19 -3.92
C GLU A 148 15.53 -6.13 -3.09
N GLY A 149 15.38 -6.21 -1.77
CA GLY A 149 15.96 -5.24 -0.84
C GLY A 149 15.19 -3.92 -0.76
N SER A 150 14.01 -3.82 -1.38
CA SER A 150 13.10 -2.68 -1.22
C SER A 150 11.66 -3.12 -0.91
N ILE A 151 10.86 -2.24 -0.32
CA ILE A 151 9.41 -2.42 -0.20
C ILE A 151 8.75 -1.81 -1.45
N LEU A 152 7.87 -2.56 -2.12
CA LEU A 152 7.06 -2.00 -3.19
C LEU A 152 6.01 -1.03 -2.62
N VAL A 153 5.84 0.13 -3.26
CA VAL A 153 4.92 1.17 -2.79
C VAL A 153 3.99 1.64 -3.89
N GLU A 154 2.69 1.35 -3.75
CA GLU A 154 1.67 1.86 -4.66
C GLU A 154 1.40 3.33 -4.38
N ALA A 155 2.03 4.19 -5.17
CA ALA A 155 1.97 5.64 -5.06
C ALA A 155 0.70 6.24 -5.69
N SER A 156 -0.44 5.62 -5.42
CA SER A 156 -1.76 6.12 -5.83
C SER A 156 -2.13 7.37 -5.01
N PRO A 157 -2.39 8.53 -5.65
CA PRO A 157 -2.69 9.76 -4.92
C PRO A 157 -3.99 9.74 -4.12
N ARG A 158 -4.91 8.81 -4.42
CA ARG A 158 -6.26 8.78 -3.85
C ARG A 158 -6.61 7.47 -3.14
N ASP A 159 -5.91 6.37 -3.46
CA ASP A 159 -6.17 5.09 -2.83
C ASP A 159 -5.43 5.00 -1.50
N THR A 160 -6.19 4.85 -0.41
CA THR A 160 -5.66 4.73 0.96
C THR A 160 -5.71 3.30 1.50
N ILE A 161 -6.22 2.34 0.72
CA ILE A 161 -6.27 0.93 1.10
C ILE A 161 -5.09 0.21 0.43
N TRP A 162 -5.09 0.18 -0.90
CA TRP A 162 -4.08 -0.52 -1.70
C TRP A 162 -2.80 0.31 -1.83
N GLY A 163 -2.96 1.63 -1.93
CA GLY A 163 -1.86 2.59 -2.00
C GLY A 163 -1.64 3.44 -0.75
N ILE A 164 -0.73 4.39 -0.87
CA ILE A 164 -0.30 5.30 0.21
C ILE A 164 -1.10 6.61 0.29
N GLY A 165 -2.07 6.83 -0.60
CA GLY A 165 -2.87 8.06 -0.67
C GLY A 165 -2.06 9.31 -1.04
N MET A 166 -0.95 9.14 -1.79
CA MET A 166 -0.10 10.22 -2.30
C MET A 166 0.76 9.73 -3.48
N GLY A 167 1.13 10.66 -4.36
CA GLY A 167 2.01 10.37 -5.49
C GLY A 167 3.48 10.27 -5.08
N ALA A 168 4.29 9.55 -5.86
CA ALA A 168 5.69 9.26 -5.57
C ALA A 168 6.57 10.52 -5.43
N ASN A 169 6.21 11.60 -6.13
CA ASN A 169 6.92 12.88 -6.07
C ASN A 169 6.61 13.71 -4.83
N ASN A 170 5.65 13.28 -3.99
CA ASN A 170 5.37 13.96 -2.73
C ASN A 170 6.51 13.68 -1.73
N PRO A 171 7.15 14.69 -1.12
CA PRO A 171 8.20 14.46 -0.14
C PRO A 171 7.79 13.55 1.02
N LYS A 172 6.50 13.59 1.42
CA LYS A 172 5.92 12.72 2.45
C LYS A 172 5.84 11.25 2.01
N ALA A 173 5.85 10.95 0.71
CA ALA A 173 5.85 9.56 0.23
C ALA A 173 7.12 8.80 0.64
N LYS A 174 8.22 9.50 0.93
CA LYS A 174 9.50 8.89 1.36
C LYS A 174 9.54 8.48 2.83
N THR A 175 8.48 8.75 3.60
CA THR A 175 8.43 8.42 5.02
C THR A 175 7.13 7.68 5.33
N LYS A 176 7.23 6.36 5.58
CA LYS A 176 6.09 5.49 5.90
C LYS A 176 5.16 6.04 6.98
N LYS A 177 5.71 6.65 8.04
CA LYS A 177 4.94 7.28 9.13
C LYS A 177 4.02 8.43 8.66
N THR A 178 4.27 8.99 7.48
CA THR A 178 3.50 10.11 6.94
C THR A 178 2.52 9.70 5.84
N TRP A 179 2.51 8.42 5.45
CA TRP A 179 1.55 7.89 4.49
C TRP A 179 0.12 8.04 5.02
N ARG A 180 -0.81 8.30 4.11
CA ARG A 180 -2.25 8.40 4.41
C ARG A 180 -2.98 7.09 4.17
N GLY A 181 -2.31 6.16 3.51
CA GLY A 181 -2.85 4.88 3.10
C GLY A 181 -2.01 3.71 3.60
N SER A 182 -2.58 2.52 3.47
CA SER A 182 -2.03 1.30 4.07
C SER A 182 -0.99 0.62 3.20
N ASN A 183 -0.84 1.01 1.93
CA ASN A 183 0.05 0.35 0.97
C ASN A 183 -0.17 -1.17 0.88
N LEU A 184 -1.41 -1.65 1.04
CA LEU A 184 -1.69 -3.07 1.16
C LEU A 184 -1.19 -3.85 -0.07
N LEU A 185 -1.34 -3.29 -1.28
CA LEU A 185 -0.85 -3.95 -2.49
C LEU A 185 0.67 -4.08 -2.48
N GLY A 186 1.37 -2.99 -2.12
CA GLY A 186 2.83 -2.98 -2.07
C GLY A 186 3.40 -4.06 -1.14
N TYR A 187 2.79 -4.23 0.04
CA TYR A 187 3.18 -5.31 0.96
C TYR A 187 2.90 -6.70 0.40
N ILE A 188 1.74 -6.93 -0.22
CA ILE A 188 1.41 -8.21 -0.84
C ILE A 188 2.41 -8.56 -1.95
N LEU A 189 2.77 -7.59 -2.80
CA LEU A 189 3.73 -7.81 -3.88
C LEU A 189 5.14 -8.09 -3.35
N THR A 190 5.53 -7.42 -2.27
CA THR A 190 6.79 -7.67 -1.56
C THR A 190 6.82 -9.11 -1.02
N GLU A 191 5.74 -9.56 -0.39
CA GLU A 191 5.61 -10.93 0.11
C GLU A 191 5.63 -11.98 -1.02
N VAL A 192 4.95 -11.72 -2.14
CA VAL A 192 4.98 -12.60 -3.33
C VAL A 192 6.39 -12.70 -3.91
N ARG A 193 7.13 -11.58 -3.99
CA ARG A 193 8.53 -11.60 -4.44
C ARG A 193 9.37 -12.49 -3.55
N ASP A 194 9.32 -12.27 -2.23
CA ASP A 194 10.17 -12.98 -1.27
C ASP A 194 9.87 -14.49 -1.30
N GLN A 195 8.60 -14.87 -1.45
CA GLN A 195 8.22 -16.27 -1.67
C GLN A 195 8.84 -16.85 -2.94
N LEU A 196 8.78 -16.14 -4.07
CA LEU A 196 9.36 -16.60 -5.35
C LEU A 196 10.89 -16.72 -5.31
N ILE A 197 11.57 -15.88 -4.52
CA ILE A 197 13.02 -15.96 -4.28
C ILE A 197 13.34 -17.25 -3.52
N GLN A 198 12.67 -17.49 -2.39
CA GLN A 198 12.88 -18.68 -1.55
C GLN A 198 12.67 -19.99 -2.33
N GLU A 199 11.63 -20.05 -3.15
CA GLU A 199 11.35 -21.20 -4.01
C GLU A 199 12.41 -21.43 -5.10
N SER A 200 13.10 -20.36 -5.53
CA SER A 200 14.17 -20.47 -6.53
C SER A 200 15.46 -20.98 -5.88
N SER A 201 15.82 -20.47 -4.70
CA SER A 201 16.98 -20.95 -3.92
C SER A 201 16.86 -22.42 -3.52
N THR A 202 15.67 -22.85 -3.09
CA THR A 202 15.44 -24.26 -2.69
C THR A 202 15.63 -25.23 -3.86
N LYS A 203 15.27 -24.81 -5.08
CA LYS A 203 15.43 -25.65 -6.29
C LYS A 203 16.89 -25.80 -6.71
N GLU A 204 17.73 -24.80 -6.44
CA GLU A 204 19.16 -24.85 -6.75
C GLU A 204 19.94 -25.73 -5.76
N GLU A 205 19.54 -25.78 -4.49
CA GLU A 205 20.19 -26.62 -3.47
C GLU A 205 19.86 -28.12 -3.60
N THR A 206 18.74 -28.47 -4.24
CA THR A 206 18.29 -29.86 -4.43
C THR A 206 18.77 -30.50 -5.74
N LYS A 207 19.54 -29.78 -6.56
CA LYS A 207 20.03 -30.22 -7.87
C LYS A 207 21.53 -30.47 -7.85
#